data_AF-A0A3N4JSL7-F1
#
_entry.id   AF-A0A3N4JSL7-F1
#
_cell.length_a   1.000
_cell.length_b   1.000
_cell.length_c   1.000
_cell.angle_alpha   90.00
_cell.angle_beta   90.00
_cell.angle_gamma   90.00
#
_symmetry.space_group_name_H-M   'P 1'
#
loop_
_entity.id
_entity.type
_entity.pdbx_description
1 polymer ?
#
loop_
_entity_poly.entity_id
_entity_poly.type
_entity_poly.pdbx_seq_one_letter_code
_entity_poly.pdbx_strand_id
1 'polypeptide(L)'
;REQKGGRSRLGMQVLMWISHGERPLRIEELCHALAVEIDSTKLDPGNIPSQDSVLESGLGLAMVDKETSAVRLTHPTFREYLCSPGILPGGHKMLGETCSTYLNYEHVSQLPSNCFSAINPPDMPFLQYASVRWGVH
;
A
#
# COMPACT_ATOMS: atom_id res chain seq x y z
N ARG A 1 -26.44 -4.67 -3.93
CA ARG A 1 -25.63 -4.29 -5.13
C ARG A 1 -24.42 -3.40 -4.73
N GLU A 2 -23.96 -3.47 -3.47
CA GLU A 2 -22.98 -2.53 -2.88
C GLU A 2 -21.52 -3.04 -2.90
N GLN A 3 -21.30 -4.33 -3.15
CA GLN A 3 -19.95 -4.92 -3.19
C GLN A 3 -19.10 -4.52 -4.41
N LYS A 4 -19.69 -3.91 -5.46
CA LYS A 4 -18.94 -3.50 -6.67
C LYS A 4 -18.09 -2.25 -6.41
N GLY A 5 -18.58 -1.29 -5.62
CA GLY A 5 -17.87 -0.05 -5.35
C GLY A 5 -16.60 -0.24 -4.51
N GLY A 6 -16.68 -1.05 -3.46
CA GLY A 6 -15.53 -1.36 -2.59
C GLY A 6 -14.40 -2.09 -3.32
N ARG A 7 -14.73 -3.09 -4.16
CA ARG A 7 -13.74 -3.81 -4.97
C ARG A 7 -13.05 -2.93 -6.02
N SER A 8 -13.80 -2.06 -6.68
CA SER A 8 -13.22 -1.09 -7.63
C SER A 8 -12.30 -0.08 -6.96
N ARG A 9 -12.65 0.39 -5.75
CA ARG A 9 -11.79 1.28 -4.97
C ARG A 9 -10.50 0.58 -4.54
N LEU A 10 -10.61 -0.63 -4.00
CA LEU A 10 -9.45 -1.42 -3.57
C LEU A 10 -8.50 -1.68 -4.75
N GLY A 11 -9.04 -2.13 -5.89
CA GLY A 11 -8.24 -2.36 -7.10
C GLY A 11 -7.54 -1.09 -7.59
N MET A 12 -8.22 0.06 -7.55
CA MET A 12 -7.59 1.35 -7.91
C MET A 12 -6.44 1.71 -6.97
N GLN A 13 -6.61 1.54 -5.66
CA GLN A 13 -5.56 1.81 -4.69
C GLN A 13 -4.36 0.85 -4.88
N VAL A 14 -4.62 -0.43 -5.18
CA VAL A 14 -3.59 -1.41 -5.52
C VAL A 14 -2.78 -0.94 -6.74
N LEU A 15 -3.46 -0.53 -7.81
CA LEU A 15 -2.78 -0.04 -9.02
C LEU A 15 -1.98 1.23 -8.74
N MET A 16 -2.50 2.17 -7.95
CA MET A 16 -1.77 3.38 -7.55
C MET A 16 -0.49 3.04 -6.78
N TRP A 17 -0.55 2.11 -5.83
CA TRP A 17 0.62 1.66 -5.07
C TRP A 17 1.67 0.97 -5.95
N ILE A 18 1.23 0.14 -6.90
CA ILE A 18 2.16 -0.54 -7.82
C ILE A 18 2.79 0.45 -8.80
N SER A 19 2.03 1.43 -9.29
CA SER A 19 2.49 2.36 -10.33
C SER A 19 3.33 3.52 -9.80
N HIS A 20 2.99 4.05 -8.63
CA HIS A 20 3.61 5.26 -8.07
C HIS A 20 4.49 5.00 -6.86
N GLY A 21 4.51 3.77 -6.35
CA GLY A 21 5.40 3.38 -5.28
C GLY A 21 6.87 3.45 -5.71
N GLU A 22 7.70 4.06 -4.88
CA GLU A 22 9.14 4.24 -5.14
C GLU A 22 9.93 2.93 -5.23
N ARG A 23 9.42 1.91 -4.56
CA ARG A 23 9.84 0.52 -4.73
C ARG A 23 8.61 -0.38 -4.70
N PRO A 24 8.71 -1.60 -5.27
CA PRO A 24 7.69 -2.62 -5.05
C PRO A 24 7.47 -2.86 -3.54
N LEU A 25 6.20 -2.88 -3.14
CA LEU A 25 5.79 -3.22 -1.77
C LEU A 25 5.63 -4.73 -1.67
N ARG A 26 5.98 -5.31 -0.53
CA ARG A 26 5.58 -6.68 -0.19
C ARG A 26 4.07 -6.72 0.03
N ILE A 27 3.48 -7.90 -0.18
CA ILE A 27 2.02 -8.05 -0.06
C ILE A 27 1.51 -7.65 1.33
N GLU A 28 2.25 -7.94 2.41
CA GLU A 28 1.87 -7.57 3.78
C GLU A 28 1.97 -6.05 4.00
N GLU A 29 2.99 -5.41 3.42
CA GLU A 29 3.14 -3.94 3.43
C GLU A 29 1.95 -3.29 2.74
N LEU A 30 1.59 -3.80 1.56
CA LEU A 30 0.48 -3.28 0.78
C LEU A 30 -0.87 -3.48 1.50
N CYS A 31 -1.11 -4.64 2.11
CA CYS A 31 -2.31 -4.88 2.91
C CYS A 31 -2.47 -3.83 4.03
N HIS A 32 -1.39 -3.53 4.76
CA HIS A 32 -1.43 -2.49 5.78
C HIS A 32 -1.65 -1.09 5.20
N ALA A 33 -1.01 -0.76 4.08
CA ALA A 33 -1.18 0.52 3.41
C ALA A 33 -2.63 0.74 2.93
N LEU A 34 -3.27 -0.31 2.39
CA LEU A 34 -4.66 -0.26 1.91
C LEU A 34 -5.69 -0.13 3.03
N ALA A 35 -5.33 -0.53 4.24
CA ALA A 35 -6.18 -0.48 5.43
C ALA A 35 -6.14 0.88 6.15
N VAL A 36 -5.26 1.78 5.72
CA VAL A 36 -5.16 3.13 6.28
C VAL A 36 -6.40 3.94 5.90
N GLU A 37 -7.04 4.48 6.93
CA GLU A 37 -8.08 5.49 6.79
C GLU A 37 -7.47 6.86 7.09
N ILE A 38 -7.50 7.76 6.10
CA ILE A 38 -6.98 9.13 6.25
C ILE A 38 -7.68 9.82 7.43
N ASP A 39 -6.91 10.60 8.19
CA ASP A 39 -7.33 11.28 9.42
C ASP A 39 -7.62 10.35 10.62
N SER A 40 -7.33 9.05 10.52
CA SER A 40 -7.36 8.14 11.67
C SER A 40 -6.08 8.21 12.51
N THR A 41 -6.19 7.95 13.82
CA THR A 41 -5.05 7.81 14.74
C THR A 41 -4.67 6.36 15.04
N LYS A 42 -5.37 5.38 14.44
CA LYS A 42 -5.11 3.95 14.62
C LYS A 42 -5.48 3.14 13.39
N LEU A 43 -4.78 2.03 13.20
CA LEU A 43 -5.15 1.02 12.21
C LEU A 43 -6.28 0.14 12.76
N ASP A 44 -7.36 -0.03 11.99
CA ASP A 44 -8.38 -1.05 12.27
C ASP A 44 -7.97 -2.39 11.62
N PRO A 45 -7.69 -3.45 12.40
CA PRO A 45 -7.37 -4.76 11.84
C PRO A 45 -8.47 -5.34 10.94
N GLY A 46 -9.74 -4.96 11.16
CA GLY A 46 -10.87 -5.37 10.32
C GLY A 46 -10.86 -4.78 8.91
N ASN A 47 -10.11 -3.69 8.71
CA ASN A 47 -9.93 -3.05 7.40
C ASN A 47 -8.77 -3.64 6.60
N ILE A 48 -7.95 -4.52 7.19
CA ILE A 48 -6.81 -5.14 6.51
C ILE A 48 -7.35 -6.18 5.49
N PRO A 49 -7.20 -5.94 4.18
CA PRO A 49 -7.65 -6.89 3.17
C PRO A 49 -6.78 -8.14 3.21
N SER A 50 -7.37 -9.31 2.95
CA SER A 50 -6.59 -10.53 2.72
C SER A 50 -5.73 -10.41 1.46
N GLN A 51 -4.63 -11.16 1.41
CA GLN A 51 -3.76 -11.21 0.23
C GLN A 51 -4.55 -11.57 -1.04
N ASP A 52 -5.46 -12.55 -0.94
CA ASP A 52 -6.33 -12.95 -2.04
C ASP A 52 -7.24 -11.80 -2.49
N SER A 53 -7.82 -11.04 -1.55
CA SER A 53 -8.67 -9.89 -1.87
C SER A 53 -7.91 -8.81 -2.64
N VAL A 54 -6.65 -8.56 -2.26
CA VAL A 54 -5.78 -7.61 -2.96
C VAL A 54 -5.54 -8.06 -4.40
N LEU A 55 -5.20 -9.33 -4.62
CA LEU A 55 -4.92 -9.87 -5.95
C LEU A 55 -6.16 -9.96 -6.83
N GLU A 56 -7.29 -10.41 -6.28
CA GLU A 56 -8.57 -10.46 -6.98
C GLU A 56 -9.06 -9.05 -7.36
N SER A 57 -8.86 -8.07 -6.49
CA SER A 57 -9.25 -6.67 -6.76
C SER A 57 -8.43 -6.02 -7.87
N GLY A 58 -7.19 -6.48 -8.09
CA GLY A 58 -6.32 -6.04 -9.17
C GLY A 58 -6.77 -6.50 -10.56
N LEU A 59 -7.86 -7.28 -10.68
CA LEU A 59 -8.42 -7.77 -11.96
C LEU A 59 -7.40 -8.50 -12.85
N GLY A 60 -6.43 -9.19 -12.24
CA GLY A 60 -5.35 -9.87 -12.97
C GLY A 60 -4.26 -8.94 -13.51
N LEU A 61 -4.30 -7.65 -13.16
CA LEU A 61 -3.22 -6.70 -13.44
C LEU A 61 -2.11 -6.76 -12.39
N ALA A 62 -2.39 -7.27 -11.19
CA ALA A 62 -1.45 -7.42 -10.10
C ALA A 62 -1.10 -8.89 -9.84
N MET A 63 0.15 -9.17 -9.48
CA MET A 63 0.63 -10.48 -9.03
C MET A 63 1.63 -10.33 -7.88
N VAL A 64 1.81 -11.39 -7.09
CA VAL A 64 2.89 -11.50 -6.11
C VAL A 64 4.06 -12.25 -6.72
N ASP A 65 5.23 -11.63 -6.68
CA ASP A 65 6.50 -12.27 -6.99
C ASP A 65 6.82 -13.31 -5.90
N LYS A 66 6.97 -14.58 -6.30
CA LYS A 66 7.11 -15.71 -5.34
C LYS A 66 8.42 -15.70 -4.56
N GLU A 67 9.46 -15.05 -5.07
CA GLU A 67 10.78 -15.02 -4.43
C GLU A 67 10.88 -13.87 -3.43
N THR A 68 10.26 -12.73 -3.75
CA THR A 68 10.41 -11.48 -2.99
C THR A 68 9.16 -11.08 -2.21
N SER A 69 8.04 -11.79 -2.40
CA SER A 69 6.69 -11.43 -1.93
C SER A 69 6.22 -10.05 -2.39
N ALA A 70 6.86 -9.47 -3.41
CA ALA A 70 6.56 -8.14 -3.90
C ALA A 70 5.34 -8.13 -4.83
N VAL A 71 4.45 -7.17 -4.65
CA VAL A 71 3.31 -6.95 -5.54
C VAL A 71 3.77 -6.16 -6.77
N ARG A 72 3.49 -6.70 -7.95
CA ARG A 72 3.91 -6.14 -9.25
C ARG A 72 2.82 -6.27 -10.29
N LEU A 73 2.99 -5.56 -11.41
CA LEU A 73 2.12 -5.75 -12.57
C LEU A 73 2.40 -7.09 -13.25
N THR A 74 1.34 -7.76 -13.72
CA THR A 74 1.43 -9.07 -14.40
C THR A 74 2.17 -9.01 -15.73
N HIS A 75 2.13 -7.87 -16.42
CA HIS A 75 2.79 -7.69 -17.71
C HIS A 75 3.50 -6.33 -17.82
N PRO A 76 4.72 -6.27 -18.40
CA PRO A 76 5.45 -5.02 -18.58
C PRO A 76 4.68 -3.93 -19.34
N THR A 77 3.85 -4.30 -20.32
CA THR A 77 3.03 -3.34 -21.10
C THR A 77 2.04 -2.57 -20.22
N PHE A 78 1.52 -3.18 -19.14
CA PHE A 78 0.67 -2.46 -18.19
C PHE A 78 1.46 -1.41 -17.42
N ARG A 79 2.76 -1.63 -17.20
CA ARG A 79 3.62 -0.67 -16.52
C ARG A 79 3.79 0.58 -17.34
N GLU A 80 4.11 0.45 -18.62
CA GLU A 80 4.25 1.59 -19.53
C GLU A 80 2.96 2.42 -19.60
N TYR A 81 1.81 1.74 -19.67
CA TYR A 81 0.53 2.42 -19.70
C TYR A 81 0.16 3.07 -18.36
N LEU A 82 0.17 2.32 -17.25
CA LEU A 82 -0.30 2.81 -15.95
C LEU A 82 0.64 3.84 -15.31
N CYS A 83 1.94 3.77 -15.59
CA CYS A 83 2.92 4.76 -15.15
C CYS A 83 2.98 5.99 -16.08
N SER A 84 2.22 6.01 -17.18
CA SER A 84 2.15 7.20 -18.03
C SER A 84 1.48 8.37 -17.29
N PRO A 85 1.99 9.62 -17.44
CA PRO A 85 1.40 10.78 -16.80
C PRO A 85 -0.09 10.93 -17.11
N GLY A 86 -0.91 11.09 -16.08
CA GLY A 86 -2.35 11.34 -16.21
C GLY A 86 -3.25 10.10 -16.25
N ILE A 87 -2.70 8.88 -16.32
CA ILE A 87 -3.52 7.64 -16.29
C ILE A 87 -4.04 7.34 -14.88
N LEU A 88 -3.20 7.51 -13.86
CA LEU A 88 -3.56 7.37 -12.45
C LEU A 88 -3.22 8.68 -11.70
N PRO A 89 -3.98 9.76 -11.94
CA PRO A 89 -3.69 11.06 -11.33
C PRO A 89 -3.89 11.00 -9.80
N GLY A 90 -3.11 11.80 -9.07
CA GLY A 90 -3.22 11.91 -7.62
C GLY A 90 -2.61 10.75 -6.82
N GLY A 91 -1.92 9.82 -7.47
CA GLY A 91 -1.30 8.68 -6.81
C GLY A 91 -0.27 9.05 -5.75
N HIS A 92 0.74 9.86 -6.09
CA HIS A 92 1.74 10.33 -5.11
C HIS A 92 1.08 11.01 -3.91
N LYS A 93 0.10 11.90 -4.14
CA LYS A 93 -0.67 12.53 -3.05
C LYS A 93 -1.32 11.48 -2.13
N MET A 94 -2.02 10.49 -2.69
CA MET A 94 -2.67 9.43 -1.90
C MET A 94 -1.65 8.60 -1.11
N LEU A 95 -0.51 8.26 -1.74
CA LEU A 95 0.57 7.51 -1.10
C LEU A 95 1.18 8.31 0.06
N GLY A 96 1.45 9.60 -0.15
CA GLY A 96 1.98 10.52 0.86
C GLY A 96 1.03 10.70 2.05
N GLU A 97 -0.26 10.95 1.79
CA GLU A 97 -1.30 11.04 2.82
C GLU A 97 -1.42 9.74 3.62
N THR A 98 -1.35 8.59 2.93
CA THR A 98 -1.38 7.26 3.56
C THR A 98 -0.18 7.03 4.47
N CYS A 99 1.04 7.33 3.97
CA CYS A 99 2.25 7.19 4.78
C CYS A 99 2.23 8.13 5.98
N SER A 100 1.84 9.39 5.78
CA SER A 100 1.77 10.39 6.85
C SER A 100 0.77 9.99 7.93
N THR A 101 -0.41 9.52 7.52
CA THR A 101 -1.44 9.03 8.46
C THR A 101 -0.92 7.83 9.25
N TYR A 102 -0.32 6.85 8.59
CA TYR A 102 0.23 5.66 9.23
C TYR A 102 1.31 5.99 10.28
N LEU A 103 2.19 6.94 9.97
CA LEU A 103 3.26 7.38 10.89
C LEU A 103 2.72 8.14 12.10
N ASN A 104 1.55 8.77 11.98
CA ASN A 104 0.88 9.48 13.07
C ASN A 104 0.03 8.57 13.97
N TYR A 105 -0.01 7.27 13.73
CA TYR A 105 -0.76 6.35 14.59
C TYR A 105 -0.18 6.30 16.00
N GLU A 106 -1.08 6.23 16.99
CA GLU A 106 -0.71 6.19 18.42
C GLU A 106 0.25 5.04 18.72
N HIS A 107 0.05 3.89 18.07
CA HIS A 107 0.93 2.73 18.20
C HIS A 107 2.38 3.07 17.78
N VAL A 108 2.57 3.81 16.68
CA VAL A 108 3.91 4.22 16.21
C VAL A 108 4.59 5.13 17.23
N SER A 109 3.84 6.06 17.84
CA SER A 109 4.39 6.98 18.85
C SER A 109 4.86 6.28 20.13
N GLN A 110 4.34 5.09 20.41
CA GLN A 110 4.69 4.27 21.58
C GLN A 110 5.86 3.32 21.31
N LEU A 111 6.31 3.21 20.05
CA LEU A 111 7.44 2.36 19.70
C LEU A 111 8.73 2.91 20.31
N PRO A 112 9.57 2.06 20.91
CA PRO A 112 10.89 2.48 21.34
C PRO A 112 11.76 2.87 20.13
N SER A 113 12.67 3.83 20.31
CA SER A 113 13.43 4.46 19.21
C SER A 113 14.28 3.48 18.38
N ASN A 114 14.52 2.26 18.86
CA ASN A 114 15.23 1.20 18.16
C ASN A 114 14.34 0.37 17.22
N CYS A 115 13.02 0.55 17.22
CA CYS A 115 12.09 -0.17 16.34
C CYS A 115 12.10 0.33 14.89
N PHE A 116 12.72 1.47 14.60
CA PHE A 116 12.98 1.96 13.24
C PHE A 116 14.17 1.25 12.55
N SER A 117 14.49 0.02 12.99
CA SER A 117 15.55 -0.80 12.43
C SER A 117 15.25 -1.25 10.99
N ALA A 118 16.18 -1.97 10.36
CA ALA A 118 15.95 -2.55 9.04
C ALA A 118 14.79 -3.57 8.98
N ILE A 119 14.32 -4.06 10.14
CA ILE A 119 13.25 -5.04 10.26
C ILE A 119 12.06 -4.38 10.97
N ASN A 120 10.90 -4.40 10.30
CA ASN A 120 9.66 -3.92 10.88
C ASN A 120 9.16 -4.86 12.00
N PRO A 121 8.49 -4.30 13.03
CA PRO A 121 7.68 -5.11 13.93
C PRO A 121 6.70 -6.00 13.12
N PRO A 122 6.45 -7.26 13.53
CA PRO A 122 5.57 -8.17 12.81
C PRO A 122 4.14 -7.63 12.58
N ASP A 123 3.68 -6.78 13.48
CA ASP A 123 2.38 -6.11 13.48
C ASP A 123 2.38 -4.77 12.72
N MET A 124 3.53 -4.31 12.22
CA MET A 124 3.66 -3.06 11.47
C MET A 124 4.49 -3.22 10.19
N PRO A 125 4.17 -4.16 9.29
CA PRO A 125 4.96 -4.45 8.09
C PRO A 125 5.20 -3.23 7.20
N PHE A 126 4.29 -2.24 7.19
CA PHE A 126 4.39 -1.04 6.35
C PHE A 126 5.28 0.09 6.94
N LEU A 127 5.70 -0.02 8.21
CA LEU A 127 6.35 1.09 8.94
C LEU A 127 7.61 1.62 8.26
N GLN A 128 8.55 0.74 7.89
CA GLN A 128 9.80 1.16 7.22
C GLN A 128 9.55 1.82 5.87
N TYR A 129 8.58 1.33 5.09
CA TYR A 129 8.25 1.99 3.82
C TYR A 129 7.76 3.41 4.10
N ALA A 130 6.75 3.54 4.97
CA ALA A 130 6.17 4.83 5.31
C ALA A 130 7.24 5.79 5.84
N SER A 131 8.09 5.38 6.78
CA SER A 131 9.07 6.25 7.44
C SER A 131 10.18 6.75 6.48
N VAL A 132 10.57 5.94 5.49
CA VAL A 132 11.65 6.28 4.56
C VAL A 132 11.15 6.97 3.30
N ARG A 133 9.92 6.69 2.86
CA ARG A 133 9.41 7.10 1.54
C ARG A 133 8.27 8.09 1.57
N TRP A 134 7.70 8.43 2.72
CA TRP A 134 6.60 9.40 2.75
C TRP A 134 6.94 10.74 2.08
N GLY A 135 8.17 11.25 2.25
CA GLY A 135 8.56 12.59 1.77
C GLY A 135 8.91 12.68 0.28
N VAL A 136 8.99 11.54 -0.42
CA VAL A 136 9.17 11.50 -1.89
C VAL A 136 7.83 11.37 -2.63
N HIS A 137 6.75 11.10 -1.88
CA HIS A 137 5.37 11.14 -2.37
C HIS A 137 4.73 12.50 -2.05
#